data_AF-A0A969XVM6-F1
#
_entry.id   AF-A0A969XVM6-F1
#
_cell.length_a   1.000
_cell.length_b   1.000
_cell.length_c   1.000
_cell.angle_alpha   90.00
_cell.angle_beta   90.00
_cell.angle_gamma   90.00
#
_symmetry.space_group_name_H-M   'P 1'
#
loop_
_entity.id
_entity.type
_entity.pdbx_description
1 polymer ?
#
loop_
_entity_poly.entity_id
_entity_poly.type
_entity_poly.pdbx_seq_one_letter_code
_entity_poly.pdbx_strand_id
1 'polypeptide(L)'
;MRQNYRNNDPPTSAMAAHEAKDSGLVERHQAMCLDAVRAAPGLTAREAEALLGIKAHKRLPELRRSGLVRNGRPRPCTITGRMAMTWHPCFPTLNTGDRT
;
A
#
# COMPACT_ATOMS: atom_id res chain seq x y z
N MET A 1 12.04 15.92 -43.24
CA MET A 1 12.13 14.57 -42.63
C MET A 1 12.09 14.75 -41.11
N ARG A 2 11.12 14.12 -40.44
CA ARG A 2 10.92 14.13 -38.99
C ARG A 2 12.03 13.38 -38.26
N GLN A 3 12.53 13.89 -37.15
CA GLN A 3 12.97 13.06 -36.02
C GLN A 3 12.85 13.85 -34.71
N ASN A 4 11.68 13.74 -34.07
CA ASN A 4 11.49 14.16 -32.70
C ASN A 4 12.06 13.05 -31.81
N TYR A 5 13.28 13.27 -31.32
CA TYR A 5 13.93 12.47 -30.31
C TYR A 5 13.08 12.50 -29.03
N ARG A 6 12.41 11.38 -28.73
CA ARG A 6 11.65 11.19 -27.48
C ARG A 6 12.67 11.01 -26.35
N ASN A 7 13.06 12.12 -25.74
CA ASN A 7 13.81 12.15 -24.49
C ASN A 7 12.85 11.77 -23.34
N ASN A 8 12.47 10.49 -23.26
CA ASN A 8 11.84 9.91 -22.07
C ASN A 8 12.97 9.40 -21.17
N ASP A 9 13.62 10.32 -20.48
CA ASP A 9 14.51 9.98 -19.37
C ASP A 9 13.68 9.98 -18.09
N PRO A 10 13.57 8.85 -17.38
CA PRO A 10 13.27 8.85 -15.96
C PRO A 10 14.59 8.87 -15.16
N PRO A 11 15.00 10.00 -14.56
CA PRO A 11 16.18 10.05 -13.72
C PRO A 11 15.85 9.59 -12.30
N THR A 12 15.57 8.30 -12.10
CA THR A 12 15.47 7.74 -10.74
C THR A 12 15.86 6.26 -10.72
N SER A 13 17.08 5.92 -11.15
CA SER A 13 17.57 4.52 -11.07
C SER A 13 18.86 4.34 -10.27
N ALA A 14 19.46 5.41 -9.72
CA ALA A 14 20.74 5.30 -9.00
C ALA A 14 20.64 5.29 -7.46
N MET A 15 19.53 5.75 -6.85
CA MET A 15 19.37 5.74 -5.38
C MET A 15 18.74 4.45 -4.81
N ALA A 16 18.06 3.64 -5.64
CA ALA A 16 17.29 2.50 -5.17
C ALA A 16 18.15 1.29 -4.71
N ALA A 17 19.41 1.19 -5.15
CA ALA A 17 20.19 -0.05 -4.97
C ALA A 17 20.71 -0.27 -3.55
N HIS A 18 20.92 0.80 -2.76
CA HIS A 18 21.48 0.67 -1.42
C HIS A 18 20.42 0.54 -0.32
N GLU A 19 19.22 1.09 -0.56
CA GLU A 19 18.04 0.95 0.32
C GLU A 19 17.31 -0.38 0.11
N ALA A 20 17.45 -1.01 -1.08
CA ALA A 20 16.71 -2.21 -1.49
C ALA A 20 16.95 -3.47 -0.66
N LYS A 21 18.06 -3.62 0.06
CA LYS A 21 18.34 -4.88 0.80
C LYS A 21 17.56 -5.00 2.11
N ASP A 22 17.38 -3.90 2.84
CA ASP A 22 16.50 -3.84 4.03
C ASP A 22 15.05 -3.51 3.61
N SER A 23 14.91 -2.67 2.58
CA SER A 23 13.60 -2.36 1.99
C SER A 23 12.95 -3.59 1.37
N GLY A 24 13.68 -4.53 0.77
CA GLY A 24 13.04 -5.69 0.13
C GLY A 24 12.20 -6.55 1.07
N LEU A 25 12.62 -6.72 2.33
CA LEU A 25 11.82 -7.42 3.34
C LEU A 25 10.64 -6.56 3.82
N VAL A 26 10.87 -5.26 4.01
CA VAL A 26 9.83 -4.30 4.40
C VAL A 26 8.76 -4.16 3.33
N GLU A 27 9.16 -3.99 2.07
CA GLU A 27 8.33 -3.93 0.87
C GLU A 27 7.56 -5.24 0.69
N ARG A 28 8.19 -6.40 0.92
CA ARG A 28 7.48 -7.68 0.89
C ARG A 28 6.41 -7.75 1.97
N HIS A 29 6.71 -7.35 3.21
CA HIS A 29 5.72 -7.28 4.29
C HIS A 29 4.61 -6.26 4.02
N GLN A 30 4.94 -5.12 3.40
CA GLN A 30 3.99 -4.11 2.97
C GLN A 30 3.10 -4.63 1.85
N ALA A 31 3.65 -5.32 0.85
CA ALA A 31 2.92 -5.95 -0.22
C ALA A 31 1.98 -7.04 0.31
N MET A 32 2.42 -7.87 1.26
CA MET A 32 1.58 -8.85 1.95
C MET A 32 0.44 -8.19 2.73
N CYS A 33 0.72 -7.11 3.47
CA CYS A 33 -0.33 -6.33 4.15
C CYS A 33 -1.34 -5.74 3.15
N LEU A 34 -0.85 -5.19 2.03
CA LEU A 34 -1.69 -4.62 0.98
C LEU A 34 -2.56 -5.69 0.33
N ASP A 35 -2.01 -6.86 0.05
CA ASP A 35 -2.74 -7.99 -0.52
C ASP A 35 -3.85 -8.47 0.42
N ALA A 36 -3.56 -8.61 1.72
CA ALA A 36 -4.59 -8.94 2.72
C ALA A 36 -5.70 -7.88 2.79
N VAL A 37 -5.34 -6.60 2.73
CA VAL A 37 -6.32 -5.49 2.71
C VAL A 37 -7.11 -5.45 1.39
N ARG A 38 -6.52 -5.89 0.27
CA ARG A 38 -7.21 -6.03 -1.02
C ARG A 38 -8.18 -7.21 -1.01
N ALA A 39 -7.78 -8.35 -0.45
CA ALA A 39 -8.62 -9.53 -0.32
C ALA A 39 -9.79 -9.31 0.65
N ALA A 40 -9.54 -8.61 1.76
CA ALA A 40 -10.54 -8.28 2.78
C ALA A 40 -10.55 -6.77 3.07
N PRO A 41 -11.22 -5.94 2.23
CA PRO A 41 -11.31 -4.52 2.49
C PRO A 41 -12.11 -4.24 3.76
N GLY A 42 -11.57 -3.39 4.64
CA GLY A 42 -12.16 -3.10 5.95
C GLY A 42 -11.59 -3.94 7.08
N LEU A 43 -10.50 -4.65 6.84
CA LEU A 43 -9.73 -5.38 7.85
C LEU A 43 -9.10 -4.44 8.87
N THR A 44 -9.03 -4.86 10.13
CA THR A 44 -8.29 -4.12 11.17
C THR A 44 -6.82 -4.53 11.18
N ALA A 45 -5.95 -3.68 11.74
CA ALA A 45 -4.52 -3.99 11.85
C ALA A 45 -4.28 -5.33 12.56
N ARG A 46 -5.03 -5.62 13.63
CA ARG A 46 -4.92 -6.88 14.38
C ARG A 46 -5.36 -8.10 13.60
N GLU A 47 -6.39 -7.97 12.77
CA GLU A 47 -6.81 -9.08 11.90
C GLU A 47 -5.76 -9.33 10.81
N ALA A 48 -5.14 -8.29 10.26
CA ALA A 48 -4.00 -8.44 9.35
C ALA A 48 -2.79 -9.12 10.02
N GLU A 49 -2.49 -8.76 11.26
CA GLU A 49 -1.42 -9.40 12.05
C GLU A 49 -1.70 -10.87 12.31
N ALA A 50 -2.95 -11.23 12.63
CA ALA A 50 -3.32 -12.62 12.87
C ALA A 50 -3.35 -13.47 11.59
N LEU A 51 -3.73 -12.88 10.45
CA LEU A 51 -3.75 -13.57 9.15
C LEU A 51 -2.35 -13.80 8.59
N LEU A 52 -1.48 -12.80 8.70
CA LEU A 52 -0.16 -12.82 8.04
C LEU A 52 0.98 -13.20 9.00
N GLY A 53 0.79 -13.12 10.32
CA GLY A 53 1.84 -13.35 11.31
C GLY A 53 2.91 -12.26 11.38
N ILE A 54 2.70 -11.12 10.70
CA ILE A 54 3.63 -9.99 10.66
C ILE A 54 3.06 -8.78 11.41
N LYS A 55 3.93 -7.86 11.84
CA LYS A 55 3.55 -6.63 12.56
C LYS A 55 2.88 -5.58 11.65
N ALA A 56 1.67 -5.86 11.17
CA ALA A 56 0.90 -4.99 10.28
C ALA A 56 0.60 -3.61 10.89
N HIS A 57 0.54 -3.49 12.23
CA HIS A 57 0.35 -2.20 12.90
C HIS A 57 1.43 -1.15 12.57
N LYS A 58 2.65 -1.58 12.22
CA LYS A 58 3.72 -0.66 11.77
C LYS A 58 3.69 -0.40 10.27
N ARG A 59 3.27 -1.39 9.47
CA ARG A 59 3.32 -1.34 8.00
C ARG A 59 2.13 -0.61 7.38
N LEU A 60 0.93 -0.75 7.96
CA LEU A 60 -0.28 -0.06 7.50
C LEU A 60 -0.17 1.48 7.49
N PRO A 61 0.37 2.14 8.53
CA PRO A 61 0.59 3.58 8.45
C PRO A 61 1.65 4.00 7.41
N GLU A 62 2.64 3.15 7.10
CA GLU A 62 3.58 3.41 6.00
C GLU A 62 2.88 3.32 4.64
N LEU A 63 2.12 2.24 4.40
CA LEU A 63 1.32 2.07 3.19
C LEU A 63 0.36 3.25 2.96
N ARG A 64 -0.17 3.82 4.05
CA ARG A 64 -1.02 5.02 3.99
C ARG A 64 -0.24 6.27 3.60
N ARG A 65 0.98 6.47 4.12
CA ARG A 65 1.84 7.57 3.68
C ARG A 65 2.17 7.47 2.18
N SER A 66 2.36 6.24 1.69
CA SER A 66 2.55 5.96 0.26
C SER A 66 1.27 6.05 -0.57
N GLY A 67 0.11 6.32 0.04
CA GLY A 67 -1.17 6.44 -0.67
C GLY A 67 -1.76 5.12 -1.17
N LEU A 68 -1.25 3.97 -0.74
CA LEU A 68 -1.69 2.63 -1.17
C LEU A 68 -2.91 2.12 -0.39
N VAL A 69 -3.08 2.59 0.86
CA VAL A 69 -4.22 2.24 1.72
C VAL A 69 -4.81 3.49 2.37
N ARG A 70 -6.10 3.44 2.71
CA ARG A 70 -6.83 4.50 3.41
C ARG A 70 -7.51 3.98 4.66
N ASN A 71 -7.73 4.88 5.61
CA ASN A 71 -8.50 4.60 6.82
C ASN A 71 -9.99 4.49 6.48
N GLY A 72 -10.65 3.48 7.01
CA GLY A 72 -12.10 3.37 7.01
C GLY A 72 -12.73 3.80 8.34
N ARG A 73 -14.02 3.49 8.49
CA ARG A 73 -14.74 3.69 9.75
C ARG A 73 -14.19 2.75 10.83
N PRO A 74 -14.02 3.19 12.08
CA PRO A 74 -13.60 2.32 13.16
C PRO A 74 -14.66 1.21 13.37
N ARG A 75 -14.21 -0.03 13.43
CA ARG A 75 -15.07 -1.21 13.64
C ARG A 75 -14.53 -2.04 14.82
N PRO A 76 -15.39 -2.76 15.55
CA PRO A 76 -14.93 -3.69 16.57
C PRO A 76 -14.11 -4.80 15.90
N CYS A 77 -12.85 -4.98 16.33
CA CYS A 77 -12.01 -6.09 15.91
C CYS A 77 -12.68 -7.42 16.28
N THR A 78 -12.80 -8.34 15.34
CA THR A 78 -13.31 -9.69 15.61
C THR A 78 -12.41 -10.45 16.61
N ILE A 79 -11.11 -10.15 16.62
CA ILE A 79 -10.11 -10.86 17.45
C ILE A 79 -10.05 -10.33 18.89
N THR A 80 -10.11 -9.01 19.08
CA THR A 80 -9.90 -8.40 20.41
C THR A 80 -11.16 -7.78 21.00
N GLY A 81 -12.26 -7.69 20.23
CA GLY A 81 -13.50 -7.03 20.63
C GLY A 81 -13.39 -5.50 20.78
N ARG A 82 -12.19 -4.92 20.62
CA ARG A 82 -11.95 -3.48 20.76
C ARG A 82 -12.21 -2.75 19.46
N MET A 83 -12.73 -1.53 19.54
CA MET A 83 -12.80 -0.64 18.37
C MET A 83 -11.40 -0.37 17.84
N ALA A 84 -11.18 -0.71 16.56
CA ALA A 84 -9.96 -0.37 15.84
C ALA A 84 -10.28 0.25 14.49
N MET A 85 -9.30 1.00 13.99
CA MET A 85 -9.36 1.53 12.63
C MET A 85 -9.32 0.38 11.63
N THR A 86 -10.21 0.48 10.65
CA THR A 86 -10.22 -0.40 9.48
C THR A 86 -9.38 0.18 8.37
N TRP A 87 -8.86 -0.69 7.53
CA TRP A 87 -8.00 -0.35 6.40
C TRP A 87 -8.65 -0.80 5.11
N HIS A 88 -8.68 0.11 4.14
CA HIS A 88 -9.19 -0.16 2.80
C HIS A 88 -8.09 0.09 1.78
N PRO A 89 -8.04 -0.68 0.69
CA PRO A 89 -7.14 -0.38 -0.41
C PRO A 89 -7.52 0.97 -1.02
N CYS A 90 -6.52 1.80 -1.28
CA CYS A 90 -6.69 3.00 -2.08
C CYS A 90 -6.54 2.56 -3.54
N PHE A 91 -7.65 2.47 -4.26
CA PHE A 91 -7.59 2.29 -5.70
C PHE A 91 -7.29 3.67 -6.31
N PRO A 92 -6.26 3.82 -7.16
CA PRO A 92 -6.14 5.02 -7.95
C PRO A 92 -7.43 5.14 -8.75
N THR A 93 -8.17 6.23 -8.51
CA THR A 93 -9.30 6.55 -9.36
C THR A 93 -8.70 6.78 -10.74
N LEU A 94 -8.83 5.83 -11.66
CA LEU A 94 -8.57 6.14 -13.07
C LEU A 94 -9.54 7.28 -13.39
N ASN A 95 -8.98 8.48 -13.56
CA ASN A 95 -9.69 9.60 -14.16
C ASN A 95 -9.91 9.20 -15.62
N THR A 96 -10.92 8.36 -15.85
CA THR A 96 -11.50 8.11 -17.17
C THR A 96 -12.32 9.35 -17.52
N GLY A 97 -11.63 10.43 -17.88
CA GLY A 97 -12.25 11.74 -18.01
C GLY A 97 -11.35 12.77 -18.67
N ASP A 98 -10.59 12.37 -19.69
CA ASP A 98 -10.03 13.29 -20.67
C ASP A 98 -10.19 12.69 -22.07
N ARG A 99 -11.34 12.98 -22.66
CA ARG A 99 -11.61 12.87 -24.10
C ARG A 99 -12.48 14.07 -24.45
N THR A 100 -11.83 15.14 -24.94
CA THR A 100 -12.49 16.16 -25.76
C THR A 100 -11.60 16.45 -26.95
#